data_AF-A0A3G6VE17-F1
#
_entry.id   AF-A0A3G6VE17-F1
#
_cell.length_a   1.000
_cell.length_b   1.000
_cell.length_c   1.000
_cell.angle_alpha   90.00
_cell.angle_beta   90.00
_cell.angle_gamma   90.00
#
_symmetry.space_group_name_H-M   'P 1'
#
loop_
_entity.id
_entity.type
_entity.pdbx_description
1 polymer ?
#
loop_
_entity_poly.entity_id
_entity_poly.type
_entity_poly.pdbx_seq_one_letter_code
_entity_poly.pdbx_strand_id
1 'polypeptide(L)'
;MDYERDVLLWYLGTVADAAKYNPELRNRATNIIASFMKKRNAYRKKADATTLARGELVMYPFQQVANIPRNKGLPVRRFPQNINAITCAFGIIPCNDDYEGHPIELISILDPAIENSMNDNQHNEFHRALLVNEKQANADFARSVQRYGYHYIFGAGLQQYYMTKTVNEMKNFNTPDPRGNAYRVRVQKVCYAAIERRLRLKKLEKTLLIRTTRSFPADNFRFTPWISNLLSGKRCLNRGLE
;
A
#
# COMPACT_ATOMS: atom_id res chain seq x y z
N MET A 1 24.71 10.97 3.11
CA MET A 1 23.27 10.84 3.39
C MET A 1 22.78 11.90 4.38
N ASP A 2 23.60 12.34 5.34
CA ASP A 2 23.16 13.31 6.37
C ASP A 2 23.03 14.76 5.87
N TYR A 3 23.95 15.24 5.01
CA TYR A 3 23.87 16.62 4.50
C TYR A 3 22.58 16.93 3.71
N GLU A 4 22.16 16.06 2.79
CA GLU A 4 20.89 16.25 2.05
C GLU A 4 19.66 16.21 2.98
N ARG A 5 19.72 15.39 4.03
CA ARG A 5 18.66 15.30 5.05
C ARG A 5 18.56 16.61 5.83
N ASP A 6 19.67 17.18 6.24
CA ASP A 6 19.71 18.40 7.05
C ASP A 6 19.21 19.61 6.25
N VAL A 7 19.58 19.70 4.97
CA VAL A 7 19.08 20.74 4.05
C VAL A 7 17.56 20.63 3.86
N LEU A 8 17.04 19.41 3.73
CA LEU A 8 15.60 19.16 3.59
C LEU A 8 14.83 19.50 4.87
N LEU A 9 15.35 19.12 6.04
CA LEU A 9 14.75 19.45 7.34
C LEU A 9 14.78 20.96 7.59
N TRP A 10 15.86 21.64 7.23
CA TRP A 10 15.98 23.09 7.33
C TRP A 10 14.96 23.80 6.44
N TYR A 11 14.81 23.37 5.18
CA TYR A 11 13.81 23.91 4.26
C TYR A 11 12.39 23.72 4.80
N LEU A 12 12.06 22.51 5.25
CA LEU A 12 10.75 22.19 5.81
C LEU A 12 10.46 22.99 7.08
N GLY A 13 11.43 23.13 7.99
CA GLY A 13 11.30 23.94 9.21
C GLY A 13 11.03 25.41 8.88
N THR A 14 11.74 25.95 7.89
CA THR A 14 11.54 27.32 7.40
C THR A 14 10.11 27.51 6.85
N VAL A 15 9.58 26.53 6.13
CA VAL A 15 8.20 26.59 5.62
C VAL A 15 7.19 26.45 6.76
N ALA A 16 7.42 25.58 7.74
CA ALA A 16 6.51 25.35 8.87
C ALA A 16 6.37 26.59 9.77
N ASP A 17 7.47 27.28 10.05
CA ASP A 17 7.51 28.37 11.03
C ASP A 17 7.20 29.75 10.43
N ALA A 18 7.47 29.96 9.13
CA ALA A 18 7.34 31.29 8.54
C ALA A 18 5.87 31.66 8.27
N ALA A 19 5.34 32.63 9.02
CA ALA A 19 3.97 33.13 8.92
C ALA A 19 3.56 33.66 7.53
N LYS A 20 4.54 33.96 6.66
CA LYS A 20 4.31 34.32 5.25
C LYS A 20 3.68 33.21 4.42
N TYR A 21 3.75 31.95 4.87
CA TYR A 21 3.14 30.81 4.20
C TYR A 21 1.74 30.51 4.73
N ASN A 22 0.84 30.08 3.82
CA ASN A 22 -0.52 29.67 4.16
C ASN A 22 -0.50 28.63 5.30
N PRO A 23 -1.35 28.77 6.35
CA PRO A 23 -1.52 27.78 7.42
C PRO A 23 -1.58 26.33 6.95
N GLU A 24 -2.21 26.05 5.81
CA GLU A 24 -2.29 24.70 5.24
C GLU A 24 -0.92 24.19 4.81
N LEU A 25 -0.12 25.01 4.12
CA LEU A 25 1.24 24.67 3.69
C LEU A 25 2.18 24.49 4.89
N ARG A 26 2.02 25.32 5.93
CA ARG A 26 2.76 25.21 7.19
C ARG A 26 2.48 23.90 7.89
N ASN A 27 1.20 23.55 8.03
CA ASN A 27 0.76 22.30 8.64
C ASN A 27 1.26 21.08 7.83
N ARG A 28 1.31 21.20 6.50
CA ARG A 28 1.90 20.19 5.62
C ARG A 28 3.40 20.00 5.87
N ALA A 29 4.16 21.10 6.01
CA ALA A 29 5.57 21.03 6.32
C ALA A 29 5.81 20.38 7.70
N THR A 30 5.07 20.77 8.74
CA THR A 30 5.16 20.19 10.10
C THR A 30 4.90 18.67 10.09
N ASN A 31 3.88 18.22 9.37
CA ASN A 31 3.58 16.80 9.24
C ASN A 31 4.67 16.02 8.48
N ILE A 32 5.29 16.62 7.45
CA ILE A 32 6.44 16.00 6.77
C ILE A 32 7.63 15.89 7.73
N ILE A 33 7.94 16.93 8.52
CA ILE A 33 9.03 16.92 9.52
C ILE A 33 8.79 15.82 10.56
N ALA A 34 7.57 15.72 11.11
CA ALA A 34 7.20 14.67 12.06
C ALA A 34 7.37 13.27 11.44
N SER A 35 7.01 13.11 10.17
CA SER A 35 7.23 11.85 9.44
C SER A 35 8.71 11.58 9.13
N PHE A 36 9.51 12.62 8.88
CA PHE A 36 10.94 12.53 8.56
C PHE A 36 11.77 11.91 9.69
N MET A 37 11.33 12.13 10.93
CA MET A 37 11.96 11.58 12.13
C MET A 37 11.63 10.10 12.34
N LYS A 38 10.56 9.58 11.71
CA LYS A 38 10.10 8.19 11.87
C LYS A 38 10.36 7.30 10.64
N LYS A 39 10.35 7.84 9.42
CA LYS A 39 10.57 7.06 8.18
C LYS A 39 12.04 6.67 7.99
N ARG A 40 12.30 5.39 7.71
CA ARG A 40 13.67 4.84 7.49
C ARG A 40 14.23 5.09 6.06
N ASN A 41 13.40 5.41 5.06
CA ASN A 41 13.82 5.48 3.66
C ASN A 41 14.16 6.92 3.18
N ALA A 42 15.41 7.14 2.74
CA ALA A 42 15.92 8.43 2.29
C ALA A 42 15.36 8.90 0.92
N TYR A 43 15.07 7.99 0.00
CA TYR A 43 14.47 8.32 -1.30
C TYR A 43 13.05 8.87 -1.13
N ARG A 44 12.31 8.32 -0.15
CA ARG A 44 10.96 8.77 0.19
C ARG A 44 10.93 10.18 0.77
N LYS A 45 11.89 10.48 1.63
CA LYS A 45 12.13 11.82 2.21
C LYS A 45 12.35 12.88 1.12
N LYS A 46 13.16 12.56 0.11
CA LYS A 46 13.43 13.45 -1.03
C LYS A 46 12.18 13.65 -1.90
N ALA A 47 11.39 12.61 -2.14
CA ALA A 47 10.15 12.68 -2.91
C ALA A 47 9.06 13.53 -2.22
N ASP A 48 8.84 13.35 -0.91
CA ASP A 48 7.85 14.10 -0.13
C ASP A 48 8.20 15.60 -0.07
N ALA A 49 9.47 15.95 0.07
CA ALA A 49 9.91 17.35 0.05
C ALA A 49 9.83 17.97 -1.36
N THR A 50 10.15 17.21 -2.40
CA THR A 50 10.04 17.68 -3.79
C THR A 50 8.59 17.96 -4.19
N THR A 51 7.66 17.09 -3.78
CA THR A 51 6.22 17.29 -4.02
C THR A 51 5.66 18.46 -3.22
N LEU A 52 6.14 18.70 -1.99
CA LEU A 52 5.80 19.91 -1.24
C LEU A 52 6.29 21.18 -1.97
N ALA A 53 7.55 21.20 -2.43
CA ALA A 53 8.12 22.35 -3.14
C ALA A 53 7.37 22.67 -4.45
N ARG A 54 6.77 21.66 -5.08
CA ARG A 54 5.92 21.80 -6.28
C ARG A 54 4.45 22.13 -5.96
N GLY A 55 4.05 22.15 -4.69
CA GLY A 55 2.65 22.33 -4.28
C GLY A 55 1.76 21.12 -4.57
N GLU A 56 2.33 19.99 -4.98
CA GLU A 56 1.62 18.77 -5.39
C GLU A 56 1.32 17.82 -4.23
N LEU A 57 1.81 18.15 -3.02
CA LEU A 57 1.65 17.30 -1.85
C LEU A 57 0.19 17.26 -1.39
N VAL A 58 -0.42 16.09 -1.53
CA VAL A 58 -1.76 15.80 -1.01
C VAL A 58 -1.62 15.32 0.43
N MET A 59 -2.16 16.08 1.39
CA MET A 59 -2.38 15.56 2.74
C MET A 59 -3.79 15.04 2.90
N TYR A 60 -3.88 13.87 3.50
CA TYR A 60 -5.14 13.18 3.65
C TYR A 60 -5.73 13.45 5.04
N PRO A 61 -7.06 13.59 5.15
CA PRO A 61 -7.73 13.92 6.41
C PRO A 61 -7.43 12.97 7.57
N PHE A 62 -7.08 11.71 7.25
CA PHE A 62 -6.72 10.71 8.25
C PHE A 62 -5.35 10.94 8.89
N GLN A 63 -4.48 11.78 8.32
CA GLN A 63 -3.18 12.11 8.91
C GLN A 63 -3.31 13.13 10.07
N GLN A 64 -4.54 13.55 10.41
CA GLN A 64 -4.85 14.48 11.50
C GLN A 64 -5.60 13.77 12.65
N VAL A 65 -5.32 12.47 12.90
CA VAL A 65 -6.10 11.57 13.79
C VAL A 65 -6.43 12.17 15.16
N ALA A 66 -5.57 13.05 15.70
CA ALA A 66 -5.79 13.70 16.99
C ALA A 66 -7.03 14.62 17.05
N ASN A 67 -7.58 15.07 15.91
CA ASN A 67 -8.62 16.10 15.86
C ASN A 67 -9.79 15.80 14.91
N ILE A 68 -10.37 14.60 14.95
CA ILE A 68 -11.68 14.36 14.30
C ILE A 68 -12.81 14.25 15.35
N PRO A 69 -13.33 15.38 15.87
CA PRO A 69 -14.61 15.43 16.59
C PRO A 69 -15.78 14.81 15.80
N ARG A 70 -15.67 14.74 14.47
CA ARG A 70 -16.70 14.25 13.53
C ARG A 70 -16.94 12.73 13.54
N ASN A 71 -16.12 11.92 14.23
CA ASN A 71 -16.24 10.46 14.16
C ASN A 71 -17.32 9.85 15.08
N LYS A 72 -17.94 10.61 16.00
CA LYS A 72 -18.90 10.05 16.99
C LYS A 72 -20.12 9.36 16.37
N GLY A 73 -20.52 9.71 15.14
CA GLY A 73 -21.67 9.11 14.44
C GLY A 73 -21.33 8.11 13.33
N LEU A 74 -20.04 7.89 13.03
CA LEU A 74 -19.63 7.09 11.87
C LEU A 74 -19.62 5.58 12.17
N PRO A 75 -19.86 4.73 11.15
CA PRO A 75 -20.00 3.28 11.30
C PRO A 75 -18.92 2.60 12.15
N VAL A 76 -17.65 2.99 12.01
CA VAL A 76 -16.54 2.39 12.79
C VAL A 76 -16.76 2.53 14.30
N ARG A 77 -17.22 3.69 14.76
CA ARG A 77 -17.51 3.91 16.18
C ARG A 77 -18.84 3.33 16.63
N ARG A 78 -19.81 3.20 15.72
CA ARG A 78 -21.12 2.60 16.01
C ARG A 78 -21.06 1.08 16.16
N PHE A 79 -20.16 0.43 15.43
CA PHE A 79 -20.06 -1.04 15.38
C PHE A 79 -18.64 -1.55 15.71
N PRO A 80 -18.04 -1.15 16.84
CA PRO A 80 -16.66 -1.49 17.17
C PRO A 80 -16.47 -3.00 17.38
N GLN A 81 -17.48 -3.68 17.94
CA GLN A 81 -17.46 -5.12 18.17
C GLN A 81 -17.38 -5.91 16.86
N ASN A 82 -18.14 -5.50 15.85
CA ASN A 82 -18.13 -6.14 14.53
C ASN A 82 -16.78 -5.96 13.84
N ILE A 83 -16.19 -4.76 13.95
CA ILE A 83 -14.88 -4.49 13.37
C ILE A 83 -13.80 -5.30 14.06
N ASN A 84 -13.83 -5.39 15.40
CA ASN A 84 -12.90 -6.21 16.17
C ASN A 84 -13.03 -7.70 15.80
N ALA A 85 -14.26 -8.20 15.61
CA ALA A 85 -14.47 -9.58 15.17
C ALA A 85 -13.86 -9.83 13.79
N ILE A 86 -13.98 -8.88 12.86
CA ILE A 86 -13.34 -8.96 11.53
C ILE A 86 -11.82 -8.94 11.67
N THR A 87 -11.24 -8.00 12.43
CA THR A 87 -9.77 -7.95 12.60
C THR A 87 -9.23 -9.25 13.20
N CYS A 88 -9.91 -9.82 14.18
CA CYS A 88 -9.55 -11.12 14.76
C CYS A 88 -9.67 -12.27 13.74
N ALA A 89 -10.77 -12.34 12.99
CA ALA A 89 -10.99 -13.38 11.99
C ALA A 89 -9.95 -13.38 10.85
N PHE A 90 -9.39 -12.20 10.55
CA PHE A 90 -8.34 -12.04 9.54
C PHE A 90 -6.92 -11.94 10.14
N GLY A 91 -6.76 -12.10 11.46
CA GLY A 91 -5.46 -12.08 12.13
C GLY A 91 -4.71 -10.75 11.95
N ILE A 92 -5.42 -9.63 11.85
CA ILE A 92 -4.82 -8.31 11.65
C ILE A 92 -4.38 -7.76 13.00
N ILE A 93 -3.06 -7.70 13.21
CA ILE A 93 -2.43 -7.12 14.39
C ILE A 93 -1.97 -5.71 14.03
N PRO A 94 -2.57 -4.65 14.61
CA PRO A 94 -2.14 -3.28 14.36
C PRO A 94 -0.80 -3.00 15.03
N CYS A 95 0.03 -2.17 14.40
CA CYS A 95 1.22 -1.58 15.00
C CYS A 95 0.96 -0.13 15.46
N ASN A 96 1.92 0.49 16.15
CA ASN A 96 1.76 1.88 16.61
C ASN A 96 1.50 2.85 15.44
N ASP A 97 2.13 2.61 14.29
CA ASP A 97 1.93 3.44 13.09
C ASP A 97 0.48 3.40 12.57
N ASP A 98 -0.22 2.28 12.77
CA ASP A 98 -1.61 2.10 12.37
C ASP A 98 -2.60 2.92 13.22
N TYR A 99 -2.22 3.33 14.43
CA TYR A 99 -3.05 4.20 15.27
C TYR A 99 -2.80 5.68 14.98
N GLU A 100 -1.63 6.02 14.44
CA GLU A 100 -1.21 7.40 14.15
C GLU A 100 -1.75 7.94 12.81
N GLY A 101 -2.32 7.08 11.95
CA GLY A 101 -2.90 7.52 10.68
C GLY A 101 -1.85 7.85 9.63
N HIS A 102 -0.76 7.08 9.58
CA HIS A 102 0.25 7.28 8.55
C HIS A 102 -0.28 6.94 7.16
N PRO A 103 0.24 7.60 6.10
CA PRO A 103 0.01 7.18 4.74
C PRO A 103 0.39 5.73 4.51
N ILE A 104 -0.37 5.07 3.65
CA ILE A 104 -0.06 3.75 3.15
C ILE A 104 1.27 3.81 2.39
N GLU A 105 2.23 3.05 2.89
CA GLU A 105 3.54 2.85 2.29
C GLU A 105 3.62 1.40 1.79
N LEU A 106 3.50 1.19 0.48
CA LEU A 106 3.50 -0.15 -0.11
C LEU A 106 4.86 -0.81 0.09
N ILE A 107 5.95 -0.08 -0.12
CA ILE A 107 7.32 -0.62 0.02
C ILE A 107 7.54 -1.32 1.37
N SER A 108 6.88 -0.87 2.44
CA SER A 108 7.03 -1.47 3.77
C SER A 108 6.61 -2.94 3.81
N ILE A 109 5.64 -3.37 2.99
CA ILE A 109 5.15 -4.75 2.93
C ILE A 109 5.72 -5.52 1.72
N LEU A 110 6.68 -4.95 0.99
CA LEU A 110 7.28 -5.64 -0.15
C LEU A 110 8.04 -6.87 0.35
N ASP A 111 7.88 -7.97 -0.37
CA ASP A 111 8.63 -9.19 -0.12
C ASP A 111 10.10 -8.98 -0.51
N PRO A 112 11.07 -9.14 0.42
CA PRO A 112 12.48 -9.03 0.09
C PRO A 112 12.91 -9.95 -1.04
N ALA A 113 12.29 -11.14 -1.18
CA ALA A 113 12.60 -12.04 -2.29
C ALA A 113 12.16 -11.48 -3.65
N ILE A 114 11.09 -10.69 -3.69
CA ILE A 114 10.65 -10.02 -4.92
C ILE A 114 11.57 -8.85 -5.23
N GLU A 115 11.92 -8.05 -4.22
CA GLU A 115 12.87 -6.94 -4.33
C GLU A 115 14.22 -7.43 -4.88
N ASN A 116 14.83 -8.42 -4.23
CA ASN A 116 16.12 -9.00 -4.61
C ASN A 116 16.11 -9.71 -5.99
N SER A 117 14.93 -9.99 -6.56
CA SER A 117 14.82 -10.58 -7.90
C SER A 117 14.86 -9.56 -9.03
N MET A 118 14.97 -8.26 -8.73
CA MET A 118 15.00 -7.17 -9.71
C MET A 118 16.42 -6.72 -10.01
N ASN A 119 16.70 -6.40 -11.27
CA ASN A 119 17.88 -5.60 -11.62
C ASN A 119 17.61 -4.10 -11.42
N ASP A 120 18.66 -3.26 -11.49
CA ASP A 120 18.56 -1.82 -11.21
C ASP A 120 17.48 -1.09 -12.04
N ASN A 121 17.37 -1.42 -13.33
CA ASN A 121 16.36 -0.82 -14.21
C ASN A 121 14.93 -1.24 -13.79
N GLN A 122 14.74 -2.52 -13.46
CA GLN A 122 13.48 -3.03 -12.95
C GLN A 122 13.14 -2.44 -11.58
N HIS A 123 14.13 -2.23 -10.72
CA HIS A 123 13.96 -1.58 -9.42
C HIS A 123 13.38 -0.18 -9.58
N ASN A 124 13.99 0.63 -10.44
CA ASN A 124 13.54 1.99 -10.70
C ASN A 124 12.11 2.05 -11.23
N GLU A 125 11.78 1.17 -12.19
CA GLU A 125 10.42 1.09 -12.74
C GLU A 125 9.40 0.61 -11.69
N PHE A 126 9.78 -0.37 -10.86
CA PHE A 126 8.95 -0.89 -9.79
C PHE A 126 8.66 0.16 -8.72
N HIS A 127 9.68 0.92 -8.28
CA HIS A 127 9.48 2.01 -7.32
C HIS A 127 8.58 3.12 -7.88
N ARG A 128 8.67 3.45 -9.18
CA ARG A 128 7.74 4.38 -9.82
C ARG A 128 6.30 3.84 -9.78
N ALA A 129 6.10 2.56 -10.09
CA ALA A 129 4.78 1.93 -10.02
C ALA A 129 4.23 1.90 -8.58
N LEU A 130 5.08 1.64 -7.58
CA LEU A 130 4.70 1.72 -6.17
C LEU A 130 4.19 3.10 -5.79
N LEU A 131 4.89 4.17 -6.18
CA LEU A 131 4.48 5.55 -5.86
C LEU A 131 3.12 5.90 -6.47
N VAL A 132 2.85 5.47 -7.70
CA VAL A 132 1.55 5.67 -8.36
C VAL A 132 0.44 4.94 -7.59
N ASN A 133 0.66 3.67 -7.24
CA ASN A 133 -0.32 2.87 -6.52
C ASN A 133 -0.48 3.32 -5.05
N GLU A 134 0.56 3.83 -4.39
CA GLU A 134 0.49 4.46 -3.07
C GLU A 134 -0.40 5.70 -3.09
N LYS A 135 -0.26 6.57 -4.09
CA LYS A 135 -1.11 7.76 -4.25
C LYS A 135 -2.58 7.37 -4.37
N GLN A 136 -2.88 6.33 -5.16
CA GLN A 136 -4.24 5.83 -5.29
C GLN A 136 -4.73 5.15 -4.01
N ALA A 137 -3.91 4.32 -3.35
CA ALA A 137 -4.24 3.67 -2.08
C ALA A 137 -4.62 4.69 -1.00
N ASN A 138 -3.85 5.76 -0.88
CA ASN A 138 -4.12 6.82 0.09
C ASN A 138 -5.37 7.65 -0.27
N ALA A 139 -5.64 7.88 -1.55
CA ALA A 139 -6.88 8.51 -1.98
C ALA A 139 -8.11 7.65 -1.63
N ASP A 140 -8.03 6.34 -1.86
CA ASP A 140 -9.09 5.39 -1.52
C ASP A 140 -9.26 5.26 0.00
N PHE A 141 -8.16 5.32 0.75
CA PHE A 141 -8.18 5.31 2.20
C PHE A 141 -8.88 6.57 2.75
N ALA A 142 -8.56 7.74 2.22
CA ALA A 142 -9.25 8.99 2.58
C ALA A 142 -10.76 8.93 2.33
N ARG A 143 -11.18 8.38 1.17
CA ARG A 143 -12.61 8.17 0.89
C ARG A 143 -13.26 7.21 1.90
N SER A 144 -12.56 6.15 2.28
CA SER A 144 -13.04 5.17 3.26
C SER A 144 -13.19 5.79 4.65
N VAL A 145 -12.19 6.57 5.09
CA VAL A 145 -12.22 7.29 6.36
C VAL A 145 -13.34 8.32 6.41
N GLN A 146 -13.55 9.07 5.32
CA GLN A 146 -14.64 10.05 5.23
C GLN A 146 -16.01 9.38 5.33
N ARG A 147 -16.17 8.19 4.72
CA ARG A 147 -17.45 7.48 4.66
C ARG A 147 -17.77 6.67 5.92
N TYR A 148 -16.77 6.03 6.50
CA TYR A 148 -16.95 5.01 7.54
C TYR A 148 -16.34 5.40 8.89
N GLY A 149 -15.47 6.40 8.93
CA GLY A 149 -14.63 6.74 10.07
C GLY A 149 -13.26 6.08 9.98
N TYR A 150 -12.30 6.58 10.76
CA TYR A 150 -10.94 6.05 10.77
C TYR A 150 -10.88 4.68 11.44
N HIS A 151 -10.32 3.69 10.73
CA HIS A 151 -9.91 2.42 11.30
C HIS A 151 -8.72 1.86 10.52
N TYR A 152 -7.72 1.32 11.21
CA TYR A 152 -6.50 0.79 10.59
C TYR A 152 -6.75 -0.34 9.60
N ILE A 153 -7.84 -1.09 9.76
CA ILE A 153 -8.22 -2.19 8.87
C ILE A 153 -8.33 -1.75 7.39
N PHE A 154 -8.79 -0.52 7.14
CA PHE A 154 -8.87 0.01 5.77
C PHE A 154 -7.48 0.25 5.20
N GLY A 155 -6.57 0.81 6.01
CA GLY A 155 -5.16 1.00 5.64
C GLY A 155 -4.49 -0.32 5.31
N ALA A 156 -4.57 -1.29 6.22
CA ALA A 156 -4.01 -2.63 6.04
C ALA A 156 -4.57 -3.34 4.79
N GLY A 157 -5.89 -3.28 4.58
CA GLY A 157 -6.53 -3.91 3.42
C GLY A 157 -6.11 -3.26 2.09
N LEU A 158 -6.10 -1.93 2.02
CA LEU A 158 -5.68 -1.19 0.83
C LEU A 158 -4.19 -1.38 0.54
N GLN A 159 -3.36 -1.42 1.58
CA GLN A 159 -1.93 -1.71 1.44
C GLN A 159 -1.71 -3.09 0.79
N GLN A 160 -2.36 -4.13 1.31
CA GLN A 160 -2.28 -5.48 0.73
C GLN A 160 -2.79 -5.52 -0.72
N TYR A 161 -3.94 -4.90 -1.00
CA TYR A 161 -4.52 -4.86 -2.35
C TYR A 161 -3.58 -4.19 -3.35
N TYR A 162 -3.11 -2.97 -3.06
CA TYR A 162 -2.29 -2.19 -4.00
C TYR A 162 -0.86 -2.75 -4.13
N MET A 163 -0.30 -3.39 -3.09
CA MET A 163 0.95 -4.14 -3.24
C MET A 163 0.78 -5.34 -4.16
N THR A 164 -0.27 -6.15 -3.94
CA THR A 164 -0.58 -7.29 -4.81
C THR A 164 -0.70 -6.85 -6.27
N LYS A 165 -1.46 -5.77 -6.49
CA LYS A 165 -1.67 -5.18 -7.81
C LYS A 165 -0.35 -4.79 -8.46
N THR A 166 0.49 -4.02 -7.76
CA THR A 166 1.77 -3.54 -8.28
C THR A 166 2.69 -4.71 -8.66
N VAL A 167 2.83 -5.69 -7.78
CA VAL A 167 3.64 -6.88 -8.04
C VAL A 167 3.10 -7.66 -9.24
N ASN A 168 1.78 -7.85 -9.32
CA ASN A 168 1.15 -8.57 -10.42
C ASN A 168 1.25 -7.83 -11.77
N GLU A 169 1.30 -6.50 -11.77
CA GLU A 169 1.49 -5.71 -12.99
C GLU A 169 2.94 -5.74 -13.46
N MET A 170 3.91 -5.80 -12.53
CA MET A 170 5.34 -5.66 -12.83
C MET A 170 6.11 -6.98 -12.96
N LYS A 171 5.64 -8.07 -12.34
CA LYS A 171 6.33 -9.38 -12.34
C LYS A 171 5.45 -10.45 -12.95
N ASN A 172 6.03 -11.31 -13.79
CA ASN A 172 5.34 -12.44 -14.38
C ASN A 172 5.69 -13.73 -13.62
N PHE A 173 4.69 -14.34 -12.99
CA PHE A 173 4.87 -15.55 -12.17
C PHE A 173 4.69 -16.86 -12.93
N ASN A 174 4.15 -16.80 -14.16
CA ASN A 174 3.96 -17.99 -14.98
C ASN A 174 5.31 -18.54 -15.43
N THR A 175 5.47 -19.85 -15.55
CA THR A 175 6.68 -20.48 -16.10
C THR A 175 6.90 -20.01 -17.55
N PRO A 176 8.15 -19.92 -18.05
CA PRO A 176 8.40 -19.69 -19.46
C PRO A 176 7.56 -20.63 -20.35
N ASP A 177 6.88 -20.07 -21.33
CA ASP A 177 5.95 -20.77 -22.23
C ASP A 177 6.44 -20.55 -23.68
N PRO A 178 6.45 -21.59 -24.53
CA PRO A 178 6.84 -21.47 -25.95
C PRO A 178 6.07 -20.40 -26.73
N ARG A 179 4.84 -20.06 -26.30
CA ARG A 179 4.00 -19.01 -26.89
C ARG A 179 4.47 -17.59 -26.55
N GLY A 180 5.54 -17.46 -25.76
CA GLY A 180 6.21 -16.20 -25.47
C GLY A 180 5.68 -15.44 -24.24
N ASN A 181 6.37 -14.36 -23.90
CA ASN A 181 6.07 -13.56 -22.70
C ASN A 181 4.72 -12.84 -22.78
N ALA A 182 4.33 -12.35 -23.96
CA ALA A 182 3.05 -11.65 -24.16
C ALA A 182 1.85 -12.53 -23.79
N TYR A 183 1.90 -13.82 -24.16
CA TYR A 183 0.91 -14.81 -23.77
C TYR A 183 0.84 -14.98 -22.25
N ARG A 184 2.00 -15.14 -21.60
CA ARG A 184 2.09 -15.29 -20.13
C ARG A 184 1.55 -14.08 -19.38
N VAL A 185 1.85 -12.86 -19.85
CA VAL A 185 1.29 -11.61 -19.28
C VAL A 185 -0.23 -11.59 -19.42
N ARG A 186 -0.77 -11.96 -20.59
CA ARG A 186 -2.22 -12.03 -20.80
C ARG A 186 -2.89 -13.03 -19.86
N VAL A 187 -2.32 -14.21 -19.69
CA VAL A 187 -2.82 -15.25 -18.77
C VAL A 187 -2.86 -14.71 -17.34
N GLN A 188 -1.76 -14.10 -16.87
CA GLN A 188 -1.70 -13.53 -15.53
C GLN A 188 -2.75 -12.43 -15.31
N LYS A 189 -2.95 -11.54 -16.29
CA LYS A 189 -4.00 -10.51 -16.24
C LYS A 189 -5.40 -11.11 -16.09
N VAL A 190 -5.72 -12.18 -16.84
CA VAL A 190 -7.01 -12.87 -16.72
C VAL A 190 -7.16 -13.52 -15.34
N CYS A 191 -6.12 -14.15 -14.83
CA CYS A 191 -6.15 -14.77 -13.51
C CYS A 191 -6.34 -13.74 -12.39
N TYR A 192 -5.62 -12.62 -12.47
CA TYR A 192 -5.77 -11.52 -11.52
C TYR A 192 -7.18 -10.91 -11.56
N ALA A 193 -7.73 -10.65 -12.75
CA ALA A 193 -9.09 -10.13 -12.89
C ALA A 193 -10.17 -11.07 -12.32
N ALA A 194 -9.97 -12.39 -12.42
CA ALA A 194 -10.88 -13.36 -11.82
C ALA A 194 -10.84 -13.32 -10.29
N ILE A 195 -9.64 -13.15 -9.71
CA ILE A 195 -9.43 -13.03 -8.26
C ILE A 195 -9.99 -11.71 -7.73
N GLU A 196 -9.78 -10.61 -8.45
CA GLU A 196 -10.31 -9.30 -8.08
C GLU A 196 -11.84 -9.31 -7.99
N ARG A 197 -12.51 -10.07 -8.88
CA ARG A 197 -13.95 -10.28 -8.82
C ARG A 197 -14.38 -11.22 -7.69
N ARG A 198 -13.54 -12.19 -7.33
CA ARG A 198 -13.85 -13.18 -6.28
C ARG A 198 -12.56 -13.62 -5.56
N LEU A 199 -12.33 -13.04 -4.37
CA LEU A 199 -11.17 -13.32 -3.50
C LEU A 199 -10.91 -14.82 -3.24
N ARG A 200 -11.95 -15.64 -3.22
CA ARG A 200 -11.86 -17.09 -3.01
C ARG A 200 -12.56 -17.84 -4.14
N LEU A 201 -11.81 -18.09 -5.22
CA LEU A 201 -12.25 -18.99 -6.29
C LEU A 201 -12.44 -20.42 -5.75
N LYS A 202 -13.58 -21.04 -6.04
CA LYS A 202 -13.84 -22.46 -5.78
C LYS A 202 -12.93 -23.33 -6.65
N LYS A 203 -12.75 -24.60 -6.26
CA LYS A 203 -11.95 -25.58 -7.03
C LYS A 203 -12.37 -25.63 -8.50
N LEU A 204 -13.68 -25.65 -8.77
CA LEU A 204 -14.23 -25.66 -10.12
C LEU A 204 -13.91 -24.39 -10.92
N GLU A 205 -13.99 -23.22 -10.29
CA GLU A 205 -13.66 -21.94 -10.93
C GLU A 205 -12.17 -21.86 -11.26
N LYS A 206 -11.30 -22.36 -10.37
CA LYS A 206 -9.86 -22.48 -10.63
C LYS A 206 -9.59 -23.41 -11.82
N THR A 207 -10.26 -24.56 -11.89
CA THR A 207 -10.12 -25.51 -13.01
C THR A 207 -10.60 -24.89 -14.32
N LEU A 208 -11.73 -24.16 -14.30
CA LEU A 208 -12.24 -23.48 -15.48
C LEU A 208 -11.24 -22.43 -15.97
N LEU A 209 -10.71 -21.59 -15.06
CA LEU A 209 -9.71 -20.58 -15.36
C LEU A 209 -8.48 -21.17 -16.06
N ILE A 210 -7.95 -22.31 -15.57
CA ILE A 210 -6.82 -23.02 -16.19
C ILE A 210 -7.16 -23.46 -17.61
N ARG A 211 -8.34 -24.07 -17.80
CA ARG A 211 -8.78 -24.55 -19.12
C ARG A 211 -8.96 -23.40 -20.11
N THR A 212 -9.60 -22.31 -19.68
CA THR A 212 -9.89 -21.15 -20.53
C THR A 212 -8.62 -20.39 -20.89
N THR A 213 -7.69 -20.25 -19.95
CA THR A 213 -6.42 -19.56 -20.19
C THR A 213 -5.36 -20.46 -20.82
N ARG A 214 -5.58 -21.77 -20.93
CA ARG A 214 -4.61 -22.79 -21.37
C ARG A 214 -3.25 -22.65 -20.65
N SER A 215 -3.30 -22.27 -19.37
CA SER A 215 -2.12 -22.13 -18.52
C SER A 215 -1.64 -23.49 -18.03
N PHE A 216 -0.37 -23.62 -17.64
CA PHE A 216 0.08 -24.81 -16.94
C PHE A 216 -0.63 -24.91 -15.59
N PRO A 217 -1.13 -26.09 -15.19
CA PRO A 217 -1.72 -26.27 -13.88
C PRO A 217 -0.78 -25.85 -12.74
N ALA A 218 0.53 -26.13 -12.90
CA ALA A 218 1.58 -25.79 -11.95
C ALA A 218 1.74 -24.28 -11.69
N ASP A 219 1.52 -23.43 -12.70
CA ASP A 219 1.63 -21.98 -12.57
C ASP A 219 0.49 -21.41 -11.71
N ASN A 220 -0.70 -21.99 -11.83
CA ASN A 220 -1.83 -21.58 -11.00
C ASN A 220 -1.65 -22.01 -9.53
N PHE A 221 -0.90 -23.08 -9.27
CA PHE A 221 -0.48 -23.50 -7.92
C PHE A 221 0.63 -22.63 -7.32
N ARG A 222 1.32 -21.79 -8.10
CA ARG A 222 2.27 -20.79 -7.55
C ARG A 222 1.59 -19.44 -7.33
N PHE A 223 0.76 -19.02 -8.28
CA PHE A 223 0.07 -17.74 -8.25
C PHE A 223 -1.08 -17.70 -7.21
N THR A 224 -1.90 -18.75 -7.15
CA THR A 224 -3.07 -18.78 -6.25
C THR A 224 -2.69 -18.81 -4.77
N PRO A 225 -1.69 -19.60 -4.31
CA PRO A 225 -1.26 -19.54 -2.91
C PRO A 225 -0.56 -18.23 -2.58
N TRP A 226 0.22 -17.64 -3.49
CA TRP A 226 0.85 -16.34 -3.26
C TRP A 226 -0.22 -15.26 -3.00
N ILE A 227 -1.23 -15.16 -3.87
CA ILE A 227 -2.35 -14.22 -3.70
C ILE A 227 -3.19 -14.58 -2.48
N SER A 228 -3.51 -15.86 -2.28
CA SER A 228 -4.32 -16.29 -1.14
C SER A 228 -3.61 -16.06 0.20
N ASN A 229 -2.28 -16.15 0.25
CA ASN A 229 -1.50 -15.86 1.45
C ASN A 229 -1.36 -14.35 1.70
N LEU A 230 -1.29 -13.53 0.65
CA LEU A 230 -1.30 -12.07 0.77
C LEU A 230 -2.66 -11.55 1.23
N LEU A 231 -3.75 -12.01 0.58
CA LEU A 231 -5.12 -11.58 0.87
C LEU A 231 -5.70 -12.19 2.15
N SER A 232 -5.09 -13.23 2.71
CA SER A 232 -5.47 -13.78 4.03
C SER A 232 -4.74 -13.12 5.20
N GLY A 233 -3.90 -12.10 4.95
CA GLY A 233 -3.17 -11.41 6.02
C GLY A 233 -2.07 -12.26 6.67
N LYS A 234 -1.82 -13.49 6.20
CA LYS A 234 -0.81 -14.38 6.79
C LYS A 234 0.62 -13.86 6.70
N ARG A 235 0.92 -12.90 5.82
CA ARG A 235 2.21 -12.20 5.82
C ARG A 235 2.34 -11.15 6.92
N CYS A 236 1.24 -10.66 7.50
CA CYS A 236 1.32 -9.80 8.68
C CYS A 236 1.84 -10.54 9.93
N LEU A 237 1.76 -11.88 9.96
CA LEU A 237 2.29 -12.70 11.05
C LEU A 237 3.83 -12.69 11.15
N ASN A 238 4.52 -12.39 10.05
CA ASN A 238 5.99 -12.36 10.04
C ASN A 238 6.57 -10.96 10.36
N ARG A 239 5.73 -9.97 10.71
CA ARG A 239 6.21 -8.66 11.18
C ARG A 239 6.35 -8.57 12.70
N GLY A 240 6.06 -9.64 13.44
CA GLY A 240 6.10 -9.68 14.90
C GLY A 240 7.02 -10.75 15.49
N LEU A 241 7.88 -11.36 14.68
CA LEU A 241 8.90 -12.32 15.14
C LEU A 241 10.25 -11.94 14.53
N GLU A 242 10.75 -10.77 14.91
CA GLU A 242 12.17 -10.42 15.00
C GLU A 242 12.32 -9.17 15.88
#